data_AF-A0A537A8I6-F1
#
_entry.id   AF-A0A537A8I6-F1
#
_cell.length_a   1.000
_cell.length_b   1.000
_cell.length_c   1.000
_cell.angle_alpha   90.00
_cell.angle_beta   90.00
_cell.angle_gamma   90.00
#
_symmetry.space_group_name_H-M   'P 1'
#
loop_
_entity.id
_entity.type
_entity.pdbx_description
1 polymer ?
#
loop_
_entity_poly.entity_id
_entity_poly.type
_entity_poly.pdbx_seq_one_letter_code
_entity_poly.pdbx_strand_id
1 'polypeptide(L)'
;MSADQVALWYLIASICFILALKGLSHPTTARRGNVLGIIGMAIAVLVTLALVFSHTKNVGYILAGIAIAAIHDPAAFSLPVPIPTGNKLELFIGTFIGAITFSGSVIAFGKLSGKISSASVVFGGQHWLNLALALAMIGFGIWFFLSADEHKWLPYIVMTAIAFLLGVLIIIPIGGADMPVVISMLNSYSGWAAAGIGFSLNNPMLIIAGSLVGSSGAILSYIMCKAMNRSFFSVILGGFGAVAGSVATGAEQKTVKSGSADDAAFLLSNAESVVIVPGYGLAVARAQHAVKEMADKLRARGVEVRYAIHPVAGRMPGHMNVLLAEAEVPYDQVFEMEDINGELGTTDVALILGANDVVNPLAEQKGSPIYGMPIIEAFKARNVIVNKRSMAAGYAGLDNPLFYMDKTMMVFGDAKKVVEDVGKAIE
;
A
#
# COMPACT_ATOMS: atom_id res chain seq x y z
N MET A 1 -30.75 -16.49 21.48
CA MET A 1 -30.63 -17.05 20.12
C MET A 1 -30.12 -18.47 20.23
N SER A 2 -30.59 -19.39 19.39
CA SER A 2 -30.01 -20.75 19.35
C SER A 2 -28.61 -20.72 18.70
N ALA A 3 -27.80 -21.75 18.93
CA ALA A 3 -26.49 -21.88 18.29
C ALA A 3 -26.59 -21.88 16.76
N ASP A 4 -27.60 -22.54 16.21
CA ASP A 4 -27.84 -22.59 14.76
C ASP A 4 -28.17 -21.21 14.17
N GLN A 5 -28.95 -20.39 14.90
CA GLN A 5 -29.25 -19.03 14.48
C GLN A 5 -27.98 -18.17 14.43
N VAL A 6 -27.12 -18.28 15.44
CA VAL A 6 -25.85 -17.56 15.51
C VAL A 6 -24.95 -17.96 14.34
N ALA A 7 -24.80 -19.27 14.10
CA ALA A 7 -24.01 -19.80 12.99
C ALA A 7 -24.54 -19.31 11.64
N LEU A 8 -25.86 -19.29 11.46
CA LEU A 8 -26.50 -18.78 10.24
C LEU A 8 -26.21 -17.30 10.01
N TRP A 9 -26.36 -16.44 11.03
CA TRP A 9 -26.08 -15.01 10.88
C TRP A 9 -24.61 -14.72 10.63
N TYR A 10 -23.70 -15.46 11.27
CA TYR A 10 -22.27 -15.40 10.99
C TYR A 10 -21.93 -15.85 9.57
N LEU A 11 -22.59 -16.89 9.06
CA LEU A 11 -22.46 -17.30 7.67
C LEU A 11 -22.93 -16.20 6.70
N ILE A 12 -24.08 -15.57 6.99
CA ILE A 12 -24.59 -14.44 6.19
C ILE A 12 -23.60 -13.28 6.21
N ALA A 13 -23.07 -12.90 7.38
CA ALA A 13 -22.05 -11.86 7.50
C ALA A 13 -20.78 -12.20 6.68
N SER A 14 -20.31 -13.44 6.75
CA SER A 14 -19.18 -13.92 5.95
C SER A 14 -19.43 -13.84 4.45
N ILE A 15 -20.62 -14.22 3.97
CA ILE A 15 -21.01 -14.07 2.56
C ILE A 15 -21.00 -12.59 2.17
N CYS A 16 -21.53 -11.70 3.01
CA CYS A 16 -21.49 -10.27 2.79
C CYS A 16 -20.05 -9.74 2.64
N PHE A 17 -19.09 -10.19 3.46
CA PHE A 17 -17.69 -9.80 3.32
C PHE A 17 -17.03 -10.31 2.04
N ILE A 18 -17.34 -11.54 1.61
CA ILE A 18 -16.86 -12.08 0.33
C ILE A 18 -17.38 -11.24 -0.84
N LEU A 19 -18.68 -10.95 -0.84
CA LEU A 19 -19.30 -10.12 -1.88
C LEU A 19 -18.83 -8.66 -1.81
N ALA A 20 -18.47 -8.17 -0.63
CA ALA A 20 -17.89 -6.84 -0.46
C ALA A 20 -16.56 -6.73 -1.21
N LEU A 21 -15.62 -7.66 -0.98
CA LEU A 21 -14.35 -7.66 -1.72
C LEU A 21 -14.54 -7.83 -3.23
N LYS A 22 -15.44 -8.73 -3.64
CA LYS A 22 -15.77 -8.88 -5.06
C LYS A 22 -16.37 -7.61 -5.65
N GLY A 23 -17.20 -6.89 -4.91
CA GLY A 23 -17.75 -5.61 -5.34
C GLY A 23 -16.69 -4.51 -5.43
N LEU A 24 -15.70 -4.53 -4.56
CA LEU A 24 -14.60 -3.55 -4.53
C LEU A 24 -13.57 -3.75 -5.65
N SER A 25 -13.56 -4.91 -6.34
CA SER A 25 -12.60 -5.18 -7.42
C SER A 25 -12.92 -4.43 -8.72
N HIS A 26 -14.11 -3.84 -8.86
CA HIS A 26 -14.46 -3.00 -10.01
C HIS A 26 -15.08 -1.66 -9.56
N PRO A 27 -14.71 -0.53 -10.21
CA PRO A 27 -15.22 0.79 -9.86
C PRO A 27 -16.76 0.90 -9.88
N THR A 28 -17.40 0.29 -10.88
CA THR A 28 -18.87 0.34 -11.06
C THR A 28 -19.62 -0.39 -9.95
N THR A 29 -19.02 -1.42 -9.35
CA THR A 29 -19.61 -2.18 -8.25
C THR A 29 -19.09 -1.77 -6.87
N ALA A 30 -18.10 -0.88 -6.79
CA ALA A 30 -17.39 -0.54 -5.55
C ALA A 30 -18.34 -0.03 -4.45
N ARG A 31 -19.32 0.83 -4.80
CA ARG A 31 -20.32 1.32 -3.83
C ARG A 31 -21.17 0.18 -3.27
N ARG A 32 -21.62 -0.75 -4.13
CA ARG A 32 -22.40 -1.92 -3.70
C ARG A 32 -21.54 -2.83 -2.82
N GLY A 33 -20.28 -3.05 -3.18
CA GLY A 33 -19.32 -3.80 -2.36
C GLY A 33 -19.17 -3.20 -0.96
N ASN A 34 -18.99 -1.89 -0.86
CA ASN A 34 -18.88 -1.21 0.44
C ASN A 34 -20.15 -1.35 1.29
N VAL A 35 -21.33 -1.18 0.68
CA VAL A 35 -22.62 -1.38 1.38
C VAL A 35 -22.76 -2.80 1.91
N LEU A 36 -22.37 -3.81 1.13
CA LEU A 36 -22.38 -5.22 1.58
C LEU A 36 -21.41 -5.42 2.75
N GLY A 37 -20.24 -4.78 2.74
CA GLY A 37 -19.30 -4.80 3.86
C GLY A 37 -19.88 -4.20 5.14
N ILE A 38 -20.58 -3.05 5.02
CA ILE A 38 -21.27 -2.39 6.14
C ILE A 38 -22.36 -3.31 6.71
N ILE A 39 -23.18 -3.92 5.84
CA ILE A 39 -24.22 -4.87 6.25
C ILE A 39 -23.61 -6.08 6.96
N GLY A 40 -22.55 -6.67 6.41
CA GLY A 40 -21.83 -7.78 7.02
C GLY A 40 -21.29 -7.45 8.41
N MET A 41 -20.66 -6.28 8.56
CA MET A 41 -20.16 -5.78 9.85
C MET A 41 -21.30 -5.52 10.84
N ALA A 42 -22.41 -4.90 10.40
CA ALA A 42 -23.56 -4.66 11.25
C ALA A 42 -24.16 -5.97 11.78
N ILE A 43 -24.33 -6.99 10.92
CA ILE A 43 -24.81 -8.31 11.33
C ILE A 43 -23.85 -8.93 12.34
N ALA A 44 -22.55 -8.95 12.05
CA ALA A 44 -21.53 -9.52 12.94
C ALA A 44 -21.58 -8.89 14.33
N VAL A 45 -21.56 -7.55 14.41
CA VAL A 45 -21.59 -6.81 15.67
C VAL A 45 -22.90 -7.06 16.41
N LEU A 46 -24.06 -6.98 15.75
CA LEU A 46 -25.35 -7.19 16.39
C LEU A 46 -25.52 -8.61 16.95
N VAL A 47 -25.05 -9.63 16.23
CA VAL A 47 -25.09 -11.03 16.68
C VAL A 47 -24.17 -11.24 17.88
N THR A 48 -22.94 -10.72 17.83
CA THR A 48 -22.01 -10.80 18.96
C THR A 48 -22.56 -10.06 20.18
N LEU A 49 -23.14 -8.87 20.00
CA LEU A 49 -23.80 -8.15 21.08
C LEU A 49 -24.98 -8.95 21.63
N ALA A 50 -25.85 -9.51 20.79
CA ALA A 50 -26.99 -10.30 21.23
C ALA A 50 -26.58 -11.54 22.04
N LEU A 51 -25.51 -12.23 21.62
CA LEU A 51 -24.90 -13.34 22.38
C LEU A 51 -24.43 -12.88 23.76
N VAL A 52 -23.70 -11.76 23.80
CA VAL A 52 -23.17 -11.15 25.02
C VAL A 52 -24.30 -10.73 25.97
N PHE A 53 -25.31 -10.03 25.47
CA PHE A 53 -26.50 -9.62 26.24
C PHE A 53 -27.26 -10.84 26.79
N SER A 54 -27.27 -11.96 26.06
CA SER A 54 -27.96 -13.18 26.48
C SER A 54 -27.22 -13.93 27.59
N HIS A 55 -25.88 -13.85 27.64
CA HIS A 55 -25.06 -14.62 28.59
C HIS A 55 -24.54 -13.79 29.77
N THR A 56 -24.57 -12.46 29.70
CA THR A 56 -24.08 -11.58 30.78
C THR A 56 -24.97 -10.36 30.97
N LYS A 57 -25.37 -10.09 32.23
CA LYS A 57 -26.10 -8.85 32.62
C LYS A 57 -25.21 -7.60 32.64
N ASN A 58 -23.93 -7.75 32.29
CA ASN A 58 -22.85 -6.80 32.51
C ASN A 58 -22.36 -6.16 31.20
N VAL A 59 -23.27 -5.80 30.29
CA VAL A 59 -22.88 -5.21 28.99
C VAL A 59 -22.17 -3.87 29.14
N GLY A 60 -22.45 -3.14 30.22
CA GLY A 60 -21.65 -1.96 30.62
C GLY A 60 -20.17 -2.29 30.85
N TYR A 61 -19.84 -3.47 31.38
CA TYR A 61 -18.48 -3.94 31.61
C TYR A 61 -17.80 -4.52 30.37
N ILE A 62 -18.49 -4.75 29.25
CA ILE A 62 -17.87 -5.22 28.00
C ILE A 62 -17.55 -4.03 27.10
N LEU A 63 -18.45 -3.06 27.01
CA LEU A 63 -18.17 -1.75 26.40
C LEU A 63 -17.12 -0.96 27.20
N ALA A 64 -17.20 -0.97 28.54
CA ALA A 64 -16.14 -0.42 29.39
C ALA A 64 -14.95 -1.39 29.52
N GLY A 65 -15.13 -2.70 29.35
CA GLY A 65 -14.08 -3.72 29.48
C GLY A 65 -13.08 -3.75 28.33
N ILE A 66 -13.45 -3.40 27.10
CA ILE A 66 -12.46 -3.19 26.04
C ILE A 66 -11.49 -2.05 26.42
N ALA A 67 -11.93 -1.08 27.22
CA ALA A 67 -11.11 0.04 27.72
C ALA A 67 -10.47 -0.21 29.11
N ILE A 68 -11.09 -1.02 29.98
CA ILE A 68 -10.69 -1.24 31.39
C ILE A 68 -10.01 -2.61 31.61
N ALA A 69 -10.34 -3.65 30.84
CA ALA A 69 -9.69 -4.97 30.93
C ALA A 69 -8.22 -4.94 30.49
N ALA A 70 -7.82 -3.93 29.71
CA ALA A 70 -6.41 -3.65 29.40
C ALA A 70 -5.60 -3.21 30.64
N ILE A 71 -6.26 -2.88 31.77
CA ILE A 71 -5.60 -2.28 32.94
C ILE A 71 -5.87 -3.04 34.26
N HIS A 72 -6.99 -3.75 34.47
CA HIS A 72 -7.38 -4.09 35.85
C HIS A 72 -7.81 -5.54 36.25
N ASP A 73 -8.24 -6.46 35.37
CA ASP A 73 -8.70 -7.79 35.85
C ASP A 73 -8.57 -8.95 34.83
N PRO A 74 -7.57 -9.84 34.98
CA PRO A 74 -7.36 -11.00 34.10
C PRO A 74 -8.31 -12.19 34.32
N ALA A 75 -9.11 -12.24 35.39
CA ALA A 75 -9.93 -13.41 35.72
C ALA A 75 -11.31 -13.43 35.01
N ALA A 76 -11.66 -12.36 34.28
CA ALA A 76 -13.03 -12.12 33.79
C ALA A 76 -13.47 -12.95 32.58
N PHE A 77 -12.59 -13.78 31.98
CA PHE A 77 -12.92 -14.45 30.71
C PHE A 77 -13.56 -15.83 30.84
N SER A 78 -13.69 -16.38 32.05
CA SER A 78 -14.30 -17.72 32.28
C SER A 78 -13.82 -18.77 31.27
N LEU A 79 -12.52 -18.72 30.93
CA LEU A 79 -11.89 -19.76 30.13
C LEU A 79 -11.84 -21.03 30.99
N PRO A 80 -11.99 -22.23 30.40
CA PRO A 80 -11.71 -23.47 31.11
C PRO A 80 -10.33 -23.36 31.76
N VAL A 81 -10.29 -23.57 33.07
CA VAL A 81 -9.06 -23.68 33.84
C VAL A 81 -8.89 -25.18 34.10
N PRO A 82 -7.96 -25.87 33.41
CA PRO A 82 -6.81 -25.34 32.66
C PRO A 82 -7.11 -24.93 31.21
N ILE A 83 -6.42 -23.87 30.73
CA ILE A 83 -6.50 -23.45 29.32
C ILE A 83 -6.02 -24.60 28.43
N PRO A 84 -6.84 -25.11 27.49
CA PRO A 84 -6.45 -26.18 26.59
C PRO A 84 -5.20 -25.82 25.78
N THR A 85 -4.37 -26.81 25.49
CA THR A 85 -3.09 -26.62 24.76
C THR A 85 -3.28 -25.94 23.40
N GLY A 86 -4.40 -26.21 22.71
CA GLY A 86 -4.76 -25.54 21.45
C GLY A 86 -4.95 -24.03 21.62
N ASN A 87 -5.74 -23.61 22.61
CA ASN A 87 -5.97 -22.20 22.91
C ASN A 87 -4.70 -21.47 23.35
N LYS A 88 -3.77 -22.13 24.06
CA LYS A 88 -2.46 -21.54 24.38
C LYS A 88 -1.63 -21.25 23.13
N LEU A 89 -1.69 -22.14 22.13
CA LEU A 89 -0.97 -21.97 20.85
C LEU A 89 -1.54 -20.83 20.03
N GLU A 90 -2.84 -20.75 19.94
CA GLU A 90 -3.48 -19.69 19.19
C GLU A 90 -3.32 -18.33 19.89
N LEU A 91 -3.34 -18.27 21.23
CA LEU A 91 -3.02 -17.06 21.99
C LEU A 91 -1.58 -16.61 21.73
N PHE A 92 -0.62 -17.54 21.72
CA PHE A 92 0.76 -17.27 21.35
C PHE A 92 0.83 -16.66 19.95
N ILE A 93 0.25 -17.33 18.95
CA ILE A 93 0.28 -16.92 17.54
C ILE A 93 -0.40 -15.56 17.33
N GLY A 94 -1.63 -15.40 17.83
CA GLY A 94 -2.40 -14.17 17.66
C GLY A 94 -1.71 -12.97 18.32
N THR A 95 -1.14 -13.16 19.50
CA THR A 95 -0.48 -12.07 20.24
C THR A 95 0.78 -11.59 19.55
N PHE A 96 1.69 -12.48 19.13
CA PHE A 96 2.93 -12.02 18.51
C PHE A 96 2.68 -11.41 17.12
N ILE A 97 1.77 -12.00 16.32
CA ILE A 97 1.41 -11.43 15.01
C ILE A 97 0.76 -10.06 15.20
N GLY A 98 -0.17 -9.94 16.15
CA GLY A 98 -0.82 -8.68 16.49
C GLY A 98 0.15 -7.61 16.96
N ALA A 99 1.08 -7.94 17.87
CA ALA A 99 2.07 -7.01 18.39
C ALA A 99 3.04 -6.51 17.31
N ILE A 100 3.57 -7.41 16.47
CA ILE A 100 4.42 -7.04 15.32
C ILE A 100 3.66 -6.15 14.34
N THR A 101 2.39 -6.50 14.06
CA THR A 101 1.54 -5.74 13.15
C THR A 101 1.28 -4.33 13.67
N PHE A 102 0.98 -4.21 14.96
CA PHE A 102 0.72 -2.92 15.61
C PHE A 102 1.96 -2.03 15.59
N SER A 103 3.09 -2.47 16.15
CA SER A 103 4.28 -1.62 16.21
C SER A 103 4.85 -1.33 14.83
N GLY A 104 4.83 -2.30 13.92
CA GLY A 104 5.22 -2.11 12.53
C GLY A 104 4.37 -1.04 11.83
N SER A 105 3.04 -1.07 12.04
CA SER A 105 2.11 -0.09 11.46
C SER A 105 2.34 1.32 12.02
N VAL A 106 2.66 1.45 13.30
CA VAL A 106 3.01 2.74 13.93
C VAL A 106 4.27 3.34 13.30
N ILE A 107 5.31 2.52 13.06
CA ILE A 107 6.54 2.99 12.38
C ILE A 107 6.26 3.36 10.92
N ALA A 108 5.50 2.54 10.19
CA ALA A 108 5.11 2.83 8.80
C ALA A 108 4.33 4.15 8.70
N PHE A 109 3.38 4.37 9.62
CA PHE A 109 2.65 5.64 9.75
C PHE A 109 3.60 6.81 10.05
N GLY A 110 4.53 6.65 10.99
CA GLY A 110 5.51 7.68 11.33
C GLY A 110 6.37 8.09 10.12
N LYS A 111 6.80 7.12 9.30
CA LYS A 111 7.57 7.37 8.08
C LYS A 111 6.75 8.05 6.98
N LEU A 112 5.51 7.61 6.75
CA LEU A 112 4.65 8.19 5.72
C LEU A 112 4.15 9.60 6.08
N SER A 113 3.90 9.85 7.37
CA SER A 113 3.50 11.17 7.87
C SER A 113 4.65 12.17 7.96
N GLY A 114 5.89 11.75 7.72
CA GLY A 114 7.09 12.59 7.80
C GLY A 114 7.55 12.90 9.23
N LYS A 115 6.93 12.29 10.25
CA LYS A 115 7.37 12.41 11.66
C LYS A 115 8.66 11.63 11.94
N ILE A 116 8.89 10.55 11.19
CA ILE A 116 10.12 9.75 11.20
C ILE A 116 10.75 9.87 9.81
N SER A 117 12.08 9.89 9.76
CA SER A 117 12.81 9.89 8.48
C SER A 117 12.38 8.72 7.60
N SER A 118 12.10 9.01 6.32
CA SER A 118 11.77 8.01 5.31
C SER A 118 12.99 7.24 4.79
N ALA A 119 14.20 7.60 5.24
CA ALA A 119 15.42 6.90 4.88
C ALA A 119 15.45 5.48 5.48
N SER A 120 16.10 4.56 4.75
CA SER A 120 16.46 3.25 5.29
C SER A 120 17.54 3.45 6.35
N VAL A 121 17.24 3.07 7.60
CA VAL A 121 18.20 3.12 8.72
C VAL A 121 18.59 1.69 9.03
N VAL A 122 19.83 1.33 8.70
CA VAL A 122 20.41 0.01 8.98
C VAL A 122 21.60 0.19 9.91
N PHE A 123 21.74 -0.71 10.90
CA PHE A 123 22.89 -0.74 11.79
C PHE A 123 23.61 -2.10 11.75
N GLY A 124 24.91 -2.09 12.08
CA GLY A 124 25.72 -3.30 12.07
C GLY A 124 25.17 -4.37 13.02
N GLY A 125 24.97 -5.60 12.52
CA GLY A 125 24.46 -6.71 13.31
C GLY A 125 22.93 -6.77 13.47
N GLN A 126 22.18 -5.89 12.81
CA GLN A 126 20.71 -5.85 12.91
C GLN A 126 20.03 -7.19 12.59
N HIS A 127 20.48 -7.91 11.56
CA HIS A 127 19.91 -9.23 11.23
C HIS A 127 20.14 -10.26 12.34
N TRP A 128 21.32 -10.25 12.96
CA TRP A 128 21.63 -11.13 14.08
C TRP A 128 20.82 -10.77 15.32
N LEU A 129 20.63 -9.47 15.60
CA LEU A 129 19.77 -9.02 16.68
C LEU A 129 18.31 -9.46 16.46
N ASN A 130 17.79 -9.25 15.25
CA ASN A 130 16.42 -9.65 14.90
C ASN A 130 16.23 -11.17 15.02
N LEU A 131 17.22 -11.96 14.58
CA LEU A 131 17.19 -13.41 14.72
C LEU A 131 17.25 -13.84 16.19
N ALA A 132 18.13 -13.24 17.00
CA ALA A 132 18.25 -13.54 18.42
C ALA A 132 16.95 -13.22 19.17
N LEU A 133 16.33 -12.07 18.87
CA LEU A 133 15.03 -11.69 19.43
C LEU A 133 13.92 -12.65 18.98
N ALA A 134 13.89 -13.06 17.72
CA ALA A 134 12.91 -14.02 17.22
C ALA A 134 13.03 -15.39 17.91
N LEU A 135 14.26 -15.90 18.07
CA LEU A 135 14.52 -17.14 18.79
C LEU A 135 14.18 -17.01 20.29
N ALA A 136 14.51 -15.89 20.91
CA ALA A 136 14.13 -15.62 22.30
C ALA A 136 12.60 -15.59 22.47
N MET A 137 11.88 -14.91 21.57
CA MET A 137 10.41 -14.88 21.55
C MET A 137 9.81 -16.30 21.46
N ILE A 138 10.33 -17.13 20.56
CA ILE A 138 9.90 -18.54 20.45
C ILE A 138 10.23 -19.31 21.73
N GLY A 139 11.42 -19.10 22.31
CA GLY A 139 11.83 -19.73 23.57
C GLY A 139 10.91 -19.37 24.74
N PHE A 140 10.56 -18.09 24.90
CA PHE A 140 9.57 -17.65 25.90
C PHE A 140 8.17 -18.17 25.60
N GLY A 141 7.81 -18.33 24.32
CA GLY A 141 6.60 -19.03 23.89
C GLY A 141 6.56 -20.48 24.36
N ILE A 142 7.59 -21.25 24.06
CA ILE A 142 7.73 -22.65 24.51
C ILE A 142 7.70 -22.72 26.04
N TRP A 143 8.36 -21.80 26.73
CA TRP A 143 8.29 -21.74 28.19
C TRP A 143 6.87 -21.46 28.70
N PHE A 144 6.12 -20.58 28.05
CA PHE A 144 4.71 -20.35 28.35
C PHE A 144 3.85 -21.61 28.14
N PHE A 145 4.14 -22.42 27.11
CA PHE A 145 3.47 -23.71 26.90
C PHE A 145 3.78 -24.75 27.97
N LEU A 146 5.06 -24.90 28.32
CA LEU A 146 5.54 -25.95 29.22
C LEU A 146 5.30 -25.63 30.70
N SER A 147 4.97 -24.37 31.01
CA SER A 147 4.64 -23.97 32.38
C SER A 147 3.33 -24.61 32.83
N ALA A 148 3.43 -25.52 33.80
CA ALA A 148 2.29 -26.14 34.48
C ALA A 148 1.52 -25.15 35.37
N ASP A 149 2.17 -24.07 35.80
CA ASP A 149 1.54 -22.99 36.57
C ASP A 149 0.79 -22.03 35.66
N GLU A 150 -0.52 -21.99 35.83
CA GLU A 150 -1.46 -21.16 35.06
C GLU A 150 -1.26 -19.64 35.26
N HIS A 151 -0.46 -19.24 36.25
CA HIS A 151 -0.27 -17.84 36.66
C HIS A 151 1.11 -17.26 36.30
N LYS A 152 1.93 -17.95 35.50
CA LYS A 152 3.22 -17.41 35.03
C LYS A 152 3.01 -16.48 33.84
N TRP A 153 2.55 -15.26 34.12
CA TRP A 153 2.40 -14.16 33.15
C TRP A 153 3.74 -13.66 32.58
N LEU A 154 4.84 -13.88 33.31
CA LEU A 154 6.17 -13.38 32.94
C LEU A 154 6.63 -13.82 31.53
N PRO A 155 6.68 -15.11 31.16
CA PRO A 155 7.08 -15.53 29.81
C PRO A 155 6.18 -14.93 28.72
N TYR A 156 4.88 -14.80 28.97
CA TYR A 156 3.93 -14.20 28.04
C TYR A 156 4.17 -12.70 27.83
N ILE A 157 4.40 -11.94 28.92
CA ILE A 157 4.69 -10.51 28.85
C ILE A 157 6.02 -10.26 28.14
N VAL A 158 7.06 -11.02 28.47
CA VAL A 158 8.39 -10.86 27.87
C VAL A 158 8.34 -11.18 26.37
N MET A 159 7.69 -12.26 25.99
CA MET A 159 7.44 -12.60 24.59
C MET A 159 6.71 -11.47 23.85
N THR A 160 5.65 -10.91 24.44
CA THR A 160 4.86 -9.82 23.85
C THR A 160 5.70 -8.56 23.67
N ALA A 161 6.53 -8.21 24.66
CA ALA A 161 7.45 -7.08 24.58
C ALA A 161 8.49 -7.27 23.46
N ILE A 162 9.03 -8.48 23.30
CA ILE A 162 9.94 -8.82 22.21
C ILE A 162 9.22 -8.70 20.85
N ALA A 163 7.98 -9.14 20.75
CA ALA A 163 7.19 -9.02 19.52
C ALA A 163 6.97 -7.56 19.11
N PHE A 164 6.65 -6.67 20.06
CA PHE A 164 6.58 -5.23 19.79
C PHE A 164 7.92 -4.68 19.30
N LEU A 165 9.01 -5.04 19.96
CA LEU A 165 10.36 -4.60 19.58
C LEU A 165 10.74 -5.09 18.17
N LEU A 166 10.45 -6.35 17.86
CA LEU A 166 10.67 -6.93 16.53
C LEU A 166 9.87 -6.18 15.45
N GLY A 167 8.61 -5.85 15.69
CA GLY A 167 7.83 -5.07 14.72
C GLY A 167 8.44 -3.70 14.44
N VAL A 168 9.08 -3.06 15.43
CA VAL A 168 9.84 -1.82 15.20
C VAL A 168 11.10 -2.11 14.36
N LEU A 169 11.92 -3.08 14.78
CA LEU A 169 13.22 -3.37 14.18
C LEU A 169 13.17 -3.95 12.75
N ILE A 170 12.06 -4.59 12.38
CA ILE A 170 11.83 -5.12 11.02
C ILE A 170 11.41 -4.01 10.06
N ILE A 171 10.71 -2.96 10.51
CA ILE A 171 10.19 -1.88 9.65
C ILE A 171 11.13 -0.68 9.52
N ILE A 172 11.96 -0.39 10.55
CA ILE A 172 12.99 0.67 10.49
C ILE A 172 13.95 0.58 9.29
N PRO A 173 14.47 -0.59 8.87
CA PRO A 173 15.41 -0.65 7.74
C PRO A 173 14.73 -0.48 6.38
N ILE A 174 13.40 -0.53 6.30
CA ILE A 174 12.69 -0.45 5.03
C ILE A 174 12.57 1.02 4.58
N GLY A 175 12.88 1.31 3.31
CA GLY A 175 12.82 2.66 2.76
C GLY A 175 11.40 3.17 2.48
N GLY A 176 11.24 4.49 2.37
CA GLY A 176 9.94 5.17 2.25
C GLY A 176 9.03 4.75 1.10
N ALA A 177 9.53 4.32 -0.05
CA ALA A 177 8.69 3.82 -1.16
C ALA A 177 8.62 2.30 -1.26
N ASP A 178 9.29 1.58 -0.36
CA ASP A 178 8.93 0.19 -0.10
C ASP A 178 7.80 0.11 0.95
N MET A 179 7.49 1.21 1.65
CA MET A 179 6.41 1.29 2.63
C MET A 179 5.04 0.82 2.12
N PRO A 180 4.62 1.10 0.86
CA PRO A 180 3.34 0.62 0.36
C PRO A 180 3.23 -0.91 0.40
N VAL A 181 4.32 -1.63 0.09
CA VAL A 181 4.39 -3.11 0.20
C VAL A 181 4.29 -3.54 1.67
N VAL A 182 5.01 -2.84 2.56
CA VAL A 182 4.97 -3.11 4.00
C VAL A 182 3.56 -2.97 4.56
N ILE A 183 2.82 -1.94 4.15
CA ILE A 183 1.44 -1.71 4.61
C ILE A 183 0.54 -2.85 4.16
N SER A 184 0.67 -3.28 2.90
CA SER A 184 -0.10 -4.42 2.39
C SER A 184 0.25 -5.72 3.13
N MET A 185 1.51 -5.92 3.49
CA MET A 185 1.96 -7.09 4.26
C MET A 185 1.43 -7.05 5.70
N LEU A 186 1.52 -5.91 6.39
CA LEU A 186 0.97 -5.73 7.73
C LEU A 186 -0.55 -5.90 7.73
N ASN A 187 -1.24 -5.48 6.66
CA ASN A 187 -2.66 -5.77 6.46
C ASN A 187 -2.92 -7.28 6.37
N SER A 188 -2.07 -8.03 5.65
CA SER A 188 -2.14 -9.49 5.64
C SER A 188 -1.99 -10.10 7.04
N TYR A 189 -1.00 -9.63 7.81
CA TYR A 189 -0.76 -10.09 9.19
C TYR A 189 -1.96 -9.83 10.11
N SER A 190 -2.62 -8.68 9.98
CA SER A 190 -3.85 -8.38 10.73
C SER A 190 -4.96 -9.40 10.44
N GLY A 191 -5.10 -9.83 9.18
CA GLY A 191 -6.06 -10.86 8.78
C GLY A 191 -5.73 -12.24 9.37
N TRP A 192 -4.47 -12.66 9.31
CA TRP A 192 -4.03 -13.93 9.91
C TRP A 192 -4.15 -13.94 11.44
N ALA A 193 -3.88 -12.81 12.10
CA ALA A 193 -4.11 -12.66 13.53
C ALA A 193 -5.61 -12.80 13.87
N ALA A 194 -6.49 -12.15 13.10
CA ALA A 194 -7.94 -12.27 13.28
C ALA A 194 -8.45 -13.71 13.05
N ALA A 195 -7.90 -14.42 12.05
CA ALA A 195 -8.23 -15.81 11.81
C ALA A 195 -7.76 -16.72 12.95
N GLY A 196 -6.55 -16.48 13.48
CA GLY A 196 -6.01 -17.19 14.65
C GLY A 196 -6.88 -17.04 15.88
N ILE A 197 -7.32 -15.80 16.18
CA ILE A 197 -8.30 -15.53 17.25
C ILE A 197 -9.64 -16.22 16.96
N GLY A 198 -10.04 -16.27 15.69
CA GLY A 198 -11.24 -16.99 15.25
C GLY A 198 -11.20 -18.47 15.61
N PHE A 199 -10.06 -19.15 15.44
CA PHE A 199 -9.88 -20.53 15.88
C PHE A 199 -9.99 -20.66 17.40
N SER A 200 -9.39 -19.75 18.18
CA SER A 200 -9.50 -19.74 19.65
C SER A 200 -10.88 -19.58 20.20
N LEU A 201 -11.67 -18.73 19.54
CA LEU A 201 -13.04 -18.45 19.96
C LEU A 201 -14.04 -19.40 19.31
N ASN A 202 -13.56 -20.36 18.50
CA ASN A 202 -14.39 -21.21 17.65
C ASN A 202 -15.45 -20.40 16.88
N ASN A 203 -15.02 -19.24 16.35
CA ASN A 203 -15.88 -18.28 15.68
C ASN A 203 -15.64 -18.33 14.17
N PRO A 204 -16.53 -18.98 13.39
CA PRO A 204 -16.35 -19.17 11.96
C PRO A 204 -16.30 -17.85 11.19
N MET A 205 -16.99 -16.80 11.67
CA MET A 205 -16.96 -15.50 11.01
C MET A 205 -15.57 -14.88 11.05
N LEU A 206 -14.91 -14.89 12.21
CA LEU A 206 -13.54 -14.37 12.36
C LEU A 206 -12.53 -15.17 11.53
N ILE A 207 -12.70 -16.50 11.44
CA ILE A 207 -11.86 -17.36 10.60
C ILE A 207 -12.02 -16.97 9.12
N ILE A 208 -13.26 -16.84 8.65
CA ILE A 208 -13.54 -16.51 7.24
C ILE A 208 -13.09 -15.08 6.90
N ALA A 209 -13.48 -14.09 7.70
CA ALA A 209 -13.11 -12.70 7.48
C ALA A 209 -11.58 -12.50 7.58
N GLY A 210 -10.94 -13.09 8.59
CA GLY A 210 -9.50 -13.02 8.79
C GLY A 210 -8.70 -13.66 7.65
N SER A 211 -9.07 -14.86 7.21
CA SER A 211 -8.39 -15.54 6.09
C SER A 211 -8.58 -14.80 4.76
N LEU A 212 -9.74 -14.18 4.55
CA LEU A 212 -10.04 -13.35 3.38
C LEU A 212 -9.21 -12.06 3.35
N VAL A 213 -9.07 -11.35 4.48
CA VAL A 213 -8.18 -10.17 4.58
C VAL A 213 -6.71 -10.59 4.46
N GLY A 214 -6.32 -11.70 5.12
CA GLY A 214 -4.97 -12.23 5.12
C GLY A 214 -4.48 -12.59 3.71
N SER A 215 -5.27 -13.35 2.98
CA SER A 215 -4.96 -13.72 1.58
C SER A 215 -4.95 -12.51 0.65
N SER A 216 -5.92 -11.59 0.75
CA SER A 216 -5.97 -10.38 -0.07
C SER A 216 -4.73 -9.50 0.10
N GLY A 217 -4.30 -9.27 1.35
CA GLY A 217 -3.08 -8.50 1.64
C GLY A 217 -1.80 -9.18 1.12
N ALA A 218 -1.73 -10.51 1.19
CA ALA A 218 -0.57 -11.26 0.68
C ALA A 218 -0.48 -11.18 -0.86
N ILE A 219 -1.61 -11.36 -1.56
CA ILE A 219 -1.69 -11.24 -3.02
C ILE A 219 -1.31 -9.82 -3.47
N LEU A 220 -1.87 -8.80 -2.82
CA LEU A 220 -1.56 -7.41 -3.15
C LEU A 220 -0.07 -7.10 -2.94
N SER A 221 0.52 -7.57 -1.84
CA SER A 221 1.96 -7.41 -1.58
C SER A 221 2.81 -8.01 -2.69
N TYR A 222 2.43 -9.21 -3.17
CA TYR A 222 3.11 -9.88 -4.28
C TYR A 222 3.00 -9.09 -5.60
N ILE A 223 1.79 -8.62 -5.95
CA ILE A 223 1.56 -7.83 -7.17
C ILE A 223 2.42 -6.57 -7.14
N MET A 224 2.48 -5.88 -6.00
CA MET A 224 3.31 -4.68 -5.85
C MET A 224 4.80 -4.98 -5.98
N CYS A 225 5.30 -6.04 -5.33
CA CYS A 225 6.69 -6.48 -5.46
C CYS A 225 7.05 -6.77 -6.93
N LYS A 226 6.17 -7.47 -7.65
CA LYS A 226 6.35 -7.78 -9.07
C LYS A 226 6.36 -6.51 -9.92
N ALA A 227 5.45 -5.57 -9.66
CA ALA A 227 5.39 -4.29 -10.36
C ALA A 227 6.61 -3.39 -10.11
N MET A 228 7.30 -3.56 -8.97
CA MET A 228 8.56 -2.88 -8.66
C MET A 228 9.80 -3.66 -9.13
N ASN A 229 9.62 -4.82 -9.76
CA ASN A 229 10.67 -5.82 -10.04
C ASN A 229 11.63 -6.07 -8.86
N ARG A 230 11.07 -6.18 -7.65
CA ARG A 230 11.83 -6.50 -6.43
C ARG A 230 11.24 -7.74 -5.78
N SER A 231 12.10 -8.65 -5.33
CA SER A 231 11.64 -9.84 -4.63
C SER A 231 11.04 -9.47 -3.27
N PHE A 232 9.98 -10.16 -2.87
CA PHE A 232 9.35 -9.97 -1.55
C PHE A 232 10.36 -10.06 -0.40
N PHE A 233 11.30 -11.01 -0.48
CA PHE A 233 12.38 -11.17 0.50
C PHE A 233 13.32 -9.96 0.55
N SER A 234 13.66 -9.36 -0.61
CA SER A 234 14.52 -8.17 -0.65
C SER A 234 13.92 -6.95 0.03
N VAL A 235 12.59 -6.83 -0.01
CA VAL A 235 11.84 -5.73 0.62
C VAL A 235 11.79 -5.91 2.14
N ILE A 236 11.49 -7.13 2.62
CA ILE A 236 11.37 -7.41 4.06
C ILE A 236 12.73 -7.41 4.77
N LEU A 237 13.76 -7.96 4.13
CA LEU A 237 15.10 -8.01 4.71
C LEU A 237 15.86 -6.69 4.55
N GLY A 238 15.21 -5.62 4.07
CA GLY A 238 15.72 -4.25 4.15
C GLY A 238 17.13 -4.08 3.58
N GLY A 239 17.32 -4.43 2.30
CA GLY A 239 18.60 -4.23 1.61
C GLY A 239 19.26 -5.50 1.06
N PHE A 240 18.65 -6.68 1.26
CA PHE A 240 19.12 -7.93 0.65
C PHE A 240 18.80 -7.95 -0.85
N GLY A 241 19.73 -7.52 -1.69
CA GLY A 241 19.59 -7.54 -3.15
C GLY A 241 19.69 -6.19 -3.85
N ALA A 242 19.79 -5.08 -3.10
CA ALA A 242 20.46 -3.91 -3.65
C ALA A 242 21.96 -4.25 -3.70
N VAL A 243 22.37 -5.03 -4.70
CA VAL A 243 23.75 -4.97 -5.15
C VAL A 243 23.98 -3.48 -5.36
N ALA A 244 24.92 -2.90 -4.61
CA ALA A 244 25.43 -1.59 -4.90
C ALA A 244 26.02 -1.68 -6.30
N GLY A 245 25.16 -1.49 -7.31
CA GLY A 245 25.60 -1.19 -8.65
C GLY A 245 26.43 0.06 -8.46
N SER A 246 27.74 -0.11 -8.63
CA SER A 246 28.68 0.98 -8.71
C SER A 246 28.07 2.01 -9.65
N VAL A 247 27.57 3.10 -9.08
CA VAL A 247 27.15 4.25 -9.85
C VAL A 247 28.44 4.73 -10.51
N ALA A 248 28.58 4.45 -11.81
CA ALA A 248 29.56 5.16 -12.61
C ALA A 248 29.13 6.62 -12.55
N THR A 249 29.74 7.38 -11.64
CA THR A 249 29.69 8.84 -11.57
C THR A 249 30.48 9.39 -12.75
N GLY A 250 30.00 9.12 -13.96
CA GLY A 250 30.34 9.86 -15.16
C GLY A 250 29.26 10.92 -15.34
N ALA A 251 29.29 11.96 -14.52
CA ALA A 251 28.45 13.13 -14.72
C ALA A 251 28.97 13.92 -15.93
N GLU A 252 28.73 13.40 -17.13
CA GLU A 252 28.65 14.27 -18.30
C GLU A 252 27.46 15.19 -18.07
N GLN A 253 27.70 16.49 -18.18
CA GLN A 253 26.70 17.54 -18.03
C GLN A 253 25.80 17.50 -19.27
N LYS A 254 24.86 16.55 -19.29
CA LYS A 254 23.95 16.32 -20.41
C LYS A 254 22.98 17.50 -20.52
N THR A 255 22.95 18.12 -21.70
CA THR A 255 22.09 19.26 -21.98
C THR A 255 20.62 18.82 -21.99
N VAL A 256 19.78 19.62 -21.36
CA VAL A 256 18.33 19.38 -21.25
C VAL A 256 17.61 20.43 -22.10
N LYS A 257 16.63 20.00 -22.90
CA LYS A 257 15.76 20.93 -23.63
C LYS A 257 14.67 21.42 -22.67
N SER A 258 14.71 22.69 -22.32
CA SER A 258 13.69 23.32 -21.46
C SER A 258 12.72 24.13 -22.31
N GLY A 259 11.43 24.08 -21.95
CA GLY A 259 10.36 24.83 -22.61
C GLY A 259 9.44 25.52 -21.60
N SER A 260 8.63 26.43 -22.09
CA SER A 260 7.61 27.15 -21.34
C SER A 260 6.26 26.41 -21.32
N ALA A 261 5.32 26.92 -20.52
CA ALA A 261 3.95 26.43 -20.54
C ALA A 261 3.27 26.69 -21.90
N ASP A 262 3.62 27.80 -22.57
CA ASP A 262 3.08 28.15 -23.88
C ASP A 262 3.56 27.18 -24.97
N ASP A 263 4.84 26.78 -24.93
CA ASP A 263 5.40 25.77 -25.84
C ASP A 263 4.71 24.41 -25.66
N ALA A 264 4.43 24.04 -24.40
CA ALA A 264 3.70 22.82 -24.09
C ALA A 264 2.25 22.88 -24.57
N ALA A 265 1.56 24.01 -24.37
CA ALA A 265 0.20 24.24 -24.87
C ALA A 265 0.13 24.16 -26.40
N PHE A 266 1.13 24.72 -27.10
CA PHE A 266 1.23 24.64 -28.55
C PHE A 266 1.37 23.19 -29.04
N LEU A 267 2.29 22.41 -28.45
CA LEU A 267 2.47 21.00 -28.82
C LEU A 267 1.23 20.15 -28.52
N LEU A 268 0.60 20.37 -27.36
CA LEU A 268 -0.60 19.62 -26.96
C LEU A 268 -1.81 19.96 -27.83
N SER A 269 -1.98 21.23 -28.23
CA SER A 269 -3.12 21.67 -29.04
C SER A 269 -3.05 21.23 -30.50
N ASN A 270 -1.85 20.93 -31.00
CA ASN A 270 -1.63 20.45 -32.38
C ASN A 270 -1.46 18.92 -32.47
N ALA A 271 -1.58 18.20 -31.36
CA ALA A 271 -1.52 16.75 -31.31
C ALA A 271 -2.87 16.14 -31.69
N GLU A 272 -2.88 14.98 -32.35
CA GLU A 272 -4.10 14.19 -32.52
C GLU A 272 -4.33 13.33 -31.27
N SER A 273 -3.25 12.83 -30.66
CA SER A 273 -3.29 11.94 -29.50
C SER A 273 -2.32 12.36 -28.38
N VAL A 274 -2.85 12.43 -27.16
CA VAL A 274 -2.10 12.79 -25.95
C VAL A 274 -2.28 11.72 -24.88
N VAL A 275 -1.17 11.22 -24.36
CA VAL A 275 -1.16 10.33 -23.19
C VAL A 275 -0.57 11.05 -21.99
N ILE A 276 -1.38 11.20 -20.94
CA ILE A 276 -0.98 11.83 -19.68
C ILE A 276 -0.49 10.74 -18.72
N VAL A 277 0.73 10.88 -18.22
CA VAL A 277 1.35 9.98 -17.23
C VAL A 277 1.43 10.69 -15.88
N PRO A 278 0.43 10.52 -14.98
CA PRO A 278 0.44 11.12 -13.66
C PRO A 278 1.43 10.41 -12.72
N GLY A 279 2.18 11.20 -11.95
CA GLY A 279 3.08 10.72 -10.91
C GLY A 279 2.81 11.36 -9.55
N TYR A 280 3.63 11.01 -8.56
CA TYR A 280 3.46 11.51 -7.20
C TYR A 280 3.59 13.05 -7.10
N GLY A 281 4.34 13.69 -8.00
CA GLY A 281 4.44 15.16 -8.04
C GLY A 281 3.09 15.85 -8.29
N LEU A 282 2.21 15.25 -9.09
CA LEU A 282 0.85 15.75 -9.33
C LEU A 282 0.02 15.71 -8.04
N ALA A 283 0.13 14.62 -7.27
CA ALA A 283 -0.58 14.45 -6.00
C ALA A 283 -0.13 15.47 -4.95
N VAL A 284 1.19 15.71 -4.85
CA VAL A 284 1.75 16.69 -3.90
C VAL A 284 1.28 18.11 -4.23
N ALA A 285 1.19 18.45 -5.52
CA ALA A 285 0.69 19.75 -5.97
C ALA A 285 -0.84 19.90 -5.93
N ARG A 286 -1.59 18.80 -5.68
CA ARG A 286 -3.05 18.74 -5.78
C ARG A 286 -3.56 19.25 -7.14
N ALA A 287 -2.91 18.81 -8.22
CA ALA A 287 -3.15 19.31 -9.56
C ALA A 287 -4.22 18.50 -10.34
N GLN A 288 -4.85 17.49 -9.74
CA GLN A 288 -5.77 16.58 -10.44
C GLN A 288 -6.94 17.31 -11.14
N HIS A 289 -7.52 18.33 -10.51
CA HIS A 289 -8.62 19.11 -11.12
C HIS A 289 -8.13 19.98 -12.28
N ALA A 290 -6.95 20.59 -12.15
CA ALA A 290 -6.34 21.39 -13.22
C ALA A 290 -6.02 20.52 -14.44
N VAL A 291 -5.53 19.30 -14.21
CA VAL A 291 -5.26 18.33 -15.28
C VAL A 291 -6.54 17.91 -15.99
N LYS A 292 -7.63 17.70 -15.25
CA LYS A 292 -8.94 17.38 -15.82
C LYS A 292 -9.47 18.55 -16.66
N GLU A 293 -9.38 19.79 -16.16
CA GLU A 293 -9.80 20.98 -16.92
C GLU A 293 -9.00 21.16 -18.22
N MET A 294 -7.66 21.01 -18.15
CA MET A 294 -6.80 21.05 -19.32
C MET A 294 -7.14 19.94 -20.32
N ALA A 295 -7.36 18.70 -19.85
CA ALA A 295 -7.75 17.58 -20.69
C ALA A 295 -9.10 17.80 -21.38
N ASP A 296 -10.08 18.39 -20.69
CA ASP A 296 -11.38 18.72 -21.27
C ASP A 296 -11.27 19.79 -22.36
N LYS A 297 -10.40 20.81 -22.19
CA LYS A 297 -10.12 21.80 -23.24
C LYS A 297 -9.48 21.18 -24.47
N LEU A 298 -8.53 20.26 -24.28
CA LEU A 298 -7.91 19.51 -25.38
C LEU A 298 -8.95 18.65 -26.13
N ARG A 299 -9.84 17.97 -25.40
CA ARG A 299 -10.93 17.18 -26.01
C ARG A 299 -11.92 18.04 -26.78
N ALA A 300 -12.24 19.24 -26.29
CA ALA A 300 -13.10 20.17 -27.01
C ALA A 300 -12.51 20.58 -28.39
N ARG A 301 -11.18 20.46 -28.55
CA ARG A 301 -10.46 20.66 -29.83
C ARG A 301 -10.34 19.39 -30.68
N GLY A 302 -10.89 18.27 -30.22
CA GLY A 302 -10.84 16.98 -30.93
C GLY A 302 -9.60 16.15 -30.64
N VAL A 303 -8.77 16.52 -29.66
CA VAL A 303 -7.59 15.74 -29.26
C VAL A 303 -8.01 14.53 -28.43
N GLU A 304 -7.51 13.34 -28.76
CA GLU A 304 -7.72 12.14 -27.96
C GLU A 304 -6.83 12.16 -26.72
N VAL A 305 -7.43 12.33 -25.53
CA VAL A 305 -6.69 12.40 -24.25
C VAL A 305 -6.95 11.17 -23.38
N ARG A 306 -5.89 10.40 -23.15
CA ARG A 306 -5.88 9.18 -22.32
C ARG A 306 -4.91 9.32 -21.14
N TYR A 307 -5.15 8.58 -20.06
CA TYR A 307 -4.31 8.54 -18.87
C TYR A 307 -3.64 7.18 -18.74
N ALA A 308 -2.32 7.16 -18.58
CA ALA A 308 -1.53 5.94 -18.40
C ALA A 308 -1.10 5.81 -16.94
N ILE A 309 -1.63 4.81 -16.24
CA ILE A 309 -1.36 4.60 -14.81
C ILE A 309 -0.33 3.49 -14.62
N HIS A 310 0.74 3.83 -13.91
CA HIS A 310 1.69 2.84 -13.45
C HIS A 310 1.21 2.24 -12.11
N PRO A 311 1.25 0.90 -11.91
CA PRO A 311 0.70 0.26 -10.71
C PRO A 311 1.29 0.77 -9.37
N VAL A 312 2.53 1.26 -9.41
CA VAL A 312 3.26 1.81 -8.24
C VAL A 312 3.41 3.33 -8.28
N ALA A 313 2.69 4.03 -9.15
CA ALA A 313 2.67 5.50 -9.13
C ALA A 313 2.03 6.01 -7.84
N GLY A 314 2.81 6.79 -7.06
CA GLY A 314 2.34 7.42 -5.84
C GLY A 314 2.93 6.80 -4.56
N ARG A 315 2.13 6.81 -3.49
CA ARG A 315 2.52 6.29 -2.16
C ARG A 315 1.60 5.20 -1.62
N MET A 316 0.63 4.75 -2.40
CA MET A 316 -0.24 3.63 -2.05
C MET A 316 -0.71 2.95 -3.34
N PRO A 317 -1.11 1.68 -3.30
CA PRO A 317 -1.74 1.02 -4.46
C PRO A 317 -2.94 1.81 -4.95
N GLY A 318 -3.03 2.02 -6.27
CA GLY A 318 -4.15 2.74 -6.88
C GLY A 318 -4.22 4.23 -6.52
N HIS A 319 -3.15 4.83 -5.99
CA HIS A 319 -3.14 6.24 -5.57
C HIS A 319 -3.61 7.16 -6.70
N MET A 320 -3.08 6.98 -7.91
CA MET A 320 -3.45 7.82 -9.06
C MET A 320 -4.90 7.58 -9.49
N ASN A 321 -5.39 6.33 -9.49
CA ASN A 321 -6.77 6.02 -9.85
C ASN A 321 -7.76 6.73 -8.92
N VAL A 322 -7.46 6.79 -7.61
CA VAL A 322 -8.31 7.50 -6.64
C VAL A 322 -8.31 9.01 -6.88
N LEU A 323 -7.14 9.62 -7.11
CA LEU A 323 -7.06 11.06 -7.37
C LEU A 323 -7.74 11.48 -8.67
N LEU A 324 -7.62 10.67 -9.73
CA LEU A 324 -8.32 10.95 -10.99
C LEU A 324 -9.83 10.75 -10.85
N ALA A 325 -10.26 9.75 -10.06
CA ALA A 325 -11.67 9.57 -9.74
C ALA A 325 -12.24 10.73 -8.90
N GLU A 326 -11.46 11.29 -7.96
CA GLU A 326 -11.82 12.52 -7.21
C GLU A 326 -11.97 13.73 -8.14
N ALA A 327 -11.15 13.81 -9.19
CA ALA A 327 -11.29 14.82 -10.24
C ALA A 327 -12.40 14.52 -11.26
N GLU A 328 -13.17 13.45 -11.05
CA GLU A 328 -14.26 12.99 -11.93
C GLU A 328 -13.79 12.66 -13.36
N VAL A 329 -12.57 12.14 -13.50
CA VAL A 329 -12.07 11.63 -14.79
C VAL A 329 -12.79 10.32 -15.14
N PRO A 330 -13.40 10.23 -16.33
CA PRO A 330 -14.03 9.01 -16.81
C PRO A 330 -13.06 7.81 -16.87
N TYR A 331 -13.48 6.65 -16.35
CA TYR A 331 -12.63 5.46 -16.24
C TYR A 331 -12.24 4.85 -17.59
N ASP A 332 -13.05 5.03 -18.63
CA ASP A 332 -12.76 4.62 -20.01
C ASP A 332 -11.53 5.33 -20.60
N GLN A 333 -11.10 6.43 -19.98
CA GLN A 333 -9.91 7.17 -20.37
C GLN A 333 -8.69 6.79 -19.55
N VAL A 334 -8.85 5.95 -18.53
CA VAL A 334 -7.80 5.56 -17.58
C VAL A 334 -7.36 4.14 -17.89
N PHE A 335 -6.15 4.01 -18.41
CA PHE A 335 -5.56 2.75 -18.84
C PHE A 335 -4.44 2.34 -17.89
N GLU A 336 -4.34 1.04 -17.64
CA GLU A 336 -3.20 0.46 -16.97
C GLU A 336 -2.01 0.39 -17.94
N MET A 337 -0.80 0.36 -17.39
CA MET A 337 0.45 0.38 -18.17
C MET A 337 0.53 -0.71 -19.26
N GLU A 338 0.03 -1.92 -19.00
CA GLU A 338 0.08 -3.04 -19.96
C GLU A 338 -0.77 -2.78 -21.20
N ASP A 339 -1.91 -2.10 -21.03
CA ASP A 339 -2.85 -1.81 -22.11
C ASP A 339 -2.35 -0.66 -22.99
N ILE A 340 -1.77 0.38 -22.37
CA ILE A 340 -1.40 1.63 -23.07
C ILE A 340 -0.01 1.57 -23.74
N ASN A 341 0.91 0.72 -23.26
CA ASN A 341 2.28 0.67 -23.80
C ASN A 341 2.32 0.31 -25.30
N GLY A 342 1.38 -0.51 -25.78
CA GLY A 342 1.26 -0.85 -27.21
C GLY A 342 0.91 0.34 -28.11
N GLU A 343 0.26 1.38 -27.57
CA GLU A 343 -0.23 2.54 -28.30
C GLU A 343 0.72 3.75 -28.22
N LEU A 344 1.69 3.73 -27.30
CA LEU A 344 2.65 4.84 -27.13
C LEU A 344 3.50 5.08 -28.38
N GLY A 345 3.72 4.08 -29.23
CA GLY A 345 4.47 4.22 -30.48
C GLY A 345 3.75 5.07 -31.54
N THR A 346 2.42 5.17 -31.48
CA THR A 346 1.60 6.00 -32.38
C THR A 346 1.13 7.29 -31.72
N THR A 347 1.43 7.49 -30.44
CA THR A 347 1.02 8.68 -29.68
C THR A 347 1.88 9.89 -30.06
N ASP A 348 1.24 11.04 -30.31
CA ASP A 348 1.96 12.27 -30.69
C ASP A 348 2.69 12.92 -29.51
N VAL A 349 2.02 13.04 -28.36
CA VAL A 349 2.60 13.69 -27.17
C VAL A 349 2.35 12.86 -25.91
N ALA A 350 3.42 12.49 -25.21
CA ALA A 350 3.35 11.96 -23.85
C ALA A 350 3.63 13.06 -22.83
N LEU A 351 2.62 13.42 -22.01
CA LEU A 351 2.72 14.43 -20.96
C LEU A 351 2.94 13.78 -19.58
N ILE A 352 4.16 13.88 -19.07
CA ILE A 352 4.58 13.29 -17.79
C ILE A 352 4.46 14.34 -16.70
N LEU A 353 3.59 14.09 -15.71
CA LEU A 353 3.29 15.03 -14.63
C LEU A 353 3.83 14.54 -13.30
N GLY A 354 5.04 14.95 -12.95
CA GLY A 354 5.64 14.63 -11.65
C GLY A 354 5.96 13.14 -11.44
N ALA A 355 6.15 12.39 -12.53
CA ALA A 355 6.68 11.04 -12.54
C ALA A 355 8.19 11.05 -12.89
N ASN A 356 8.93 10.04 -12.41
CA ASN A 356 10.34 9.88 -12.73
C ASN A 356 10.69 8.41 -12.97
N ASP A 357 10.71 7.60 -11.91
CA ASP A 357 11.19 6.22 -12.00
C ASP A 357 10.28 5.34 -12.87
N VAL A 358 8.97 5.58 -12.83
CA VAL A 358 7.95 4.84 -13.60
C VAL A 358 7.99 5.07 -15.12
N VAL A 359 8.80 6.03 -15.57
CA VAL A 359 9.03 6.34 -17.00
C VAL A 359 10.52 6.27 -17.35
N ASN A 360 11.36 5.70 -16.48
CA ASN A 360 12.81 5.73 -16.64
C ASN A 360 13.32 4.60 -17.56
N PRO A 361 13.86 4.90 -18.75
CA PRO A 361 14.33 3.88 -19.70
C PRO A 361 15.52 3.05 -19.18
N LEU A 362 16.18 3.45 -18.09
CA LEU A 362 17.19 2.63 -17.44
C LEU A 362 16.65 1.28 -16.98
N ALA A 363 15.33 1.12 -16.84
CA ALA A 363 14.74 -0.16 -16.52
C ALA A 363 14.96 -1.23 -17.61
N GLU A 364 15.22 -0.84 -18.85
CA GLU A 364 15.53 -1.79 -19.94
C GLU A 364 17.04 -2.12 -20.05
N GLN A 365 17.90 -1.35 -19.36
CA GLN A 365 19.34 -1.48 -19.45
C GLN A 365 19.91 -2.44 -18.42
N LYS A 366 20.52 -3.54 -18.88
CA LYS A 366 21.20 -4.51 -18.02
C LYS A 366 22.28 -3.81 -17.19
N GLY A 367 22.22 -3.96 -15.86
CA GLY A 367 23.15 -3.34 -14.91
C GLY A 367 22.59 -2.10 -14.18
N SER A 368 21.43 -1.58 -14.59
CA SER A 368 20.72 -0.55 -13.83
C SER A 368 20.12 -1.10 -12.53
N PRO A 369 20.08 -0.31 -11.43
CA PRO A 369 19.41 -0.71 -10.18
C PRO A 369 17.90 -0.96 -10.32
N ILE A 370 17.28 -0.44 -11.38
CA ILE A 370 15.85 -0.66 -11.71
C ILE A 370 15.67 -1.57 -12.92
N TYR A 371 16.70 -2.29 -13.35
CA TYR A 371 16.62 -3.19 -14.51
C TYR A 371 15.49 -4.22 -14.34
N GLY A 372 14.67 -4.39 -15.36
CA GLY A 372 13.52 -5.28 -15.40
C GLY A 372 12.26 -4.73 -14.74
N MET A 373 12.28 -3.52 -14.17
CA MET A 373 11.05 -2.85 -13.73
C MET A 373 10.17 -2.58 -14.96
N PRO A 374 8.91 -3.03 -14.96
CA PRO A 374 7.96 -2.56 -15.95
C PRO A 374 7.87 -1.04 -15.87
N ILE A 375 7.84 -0.35 -17.01
CA ILE A 375 7.72 1.10 -17.08
C ILE A 375 6.66 1.48 -18.10
N ILE A 376 6.14 2.69 -17.98
CA ILE A 376 5.41 3.31 -19.07
C ILE A 376 6.45 3.77 -20.10
N GLU A 377 6.39 3.20 -21.30
CA GLU A 377 7.37 3.42 -22.37
C GLU A 377 7.14 4.76 -23.09
N ALA A 378 7.02 5.85 -22.32
CA ALA A 378 6.75 7.20 -22.83
C ALA A 378 7.80 7.65 -23.84
N PHE A 379 9.02 7.11 -23.78
CA PHE A 379 10.06 7.34 -24.78
C PHE A 379 9.70 6.79 -26.17
N LYS A 380 8.60 6.04 -26.38
CA LYS A 380 8.13 5.61 -27.70
C LYS A 380 7.28 6.67 -28.40
N ALA A 381 6.68 7.61 -27.66
CA ALA A 381 5.89 8.70 -28.23
C ALA A 381 6.73 9.60 -29.15
N ARG A 382 6.07 10.33 -30.06
CA ARG A 382 6.75 11.24 -31.00
C ARG A 382 7.42 12.39 -30.27
N ASN A 383 6.71 13.02 -29.33
CA ASN A 383 7.22 14.06 -28.44
C ASN A 383 6.89 13.71 -26.98
N VAL A 384 7.77 14.11 -26.06
CA VAL A 384 7.61 13.89 -24.63
C VAL A 384 7.73 15.23 -23.90
N ILE A 385 6.76 15.54 -23.05
CA ILE A 385 6.79 16.72 -22.20
C ILE A 385 6.87 16.25 -20.75
N VAL A 386 7.88 16.69 -20.01
CA VAL A 386 8.06 16.32 -18.61
C VAL A 386 7.93 17.55 -17.74
N ASN A 387 6.97 17.53 -16.81
CA ASN A 387 6.84 18.54 -15.79
C ASN A 387 7.44 18.08 -14.44
N LYS A 388 8.39 18.87 -13.94
CA LYS A 388 8.99 18.71 -12.61
C LYS A 388 9.49 20.07 -12.07
N ARG A 389 9.58 20.22 -10.75
CA ARG A 389 10.13 21.43 -10.10
C ARG A 389 11.63 21.66 -10.33
N SER A 390 12.43 20.60 -10.45
CA SER A 390 13.90 20.67 -10.60
C SER A 390 14.44 19.36 -11.19
N MET A 391 15.74 19.25 -11.48
CA MET A 391 16.38 18.00 -11.91
C MET A 391 16.66 17.01 -10.76
N ALA A 392 16.02 17.18 -9.60
CA ALA A 392 16.20 16.25 -8.50
C ALA A 392 15.80 14.83 -8.90
N ALA A 393 16.54 13.83 -8.40
CA ALA A 393 16.27 12.43 -8.65
C ALA A 393 14.89 11.98 -8.14
N GLY A 394 14.45 10.83 -8.62
CA GLY A 394 13.20 10.19 -8.21
C GLY A 394 13.34 9.53 -6.85
N TYR A 395 12.46 8.56 -6.57
CA TYR A 395 12.58 7.77 -5.36
C TYR A 395 13.82 6.87 -5.40
N ALA A 396 14.12 6.27 -6.55
CA ALA A 396 15.27 5.40 -6.75
C ALA A 396 16.62 6.13 -6.63
N GLY A 397 16.63 7.46 -6.52
CA GLY A 397 17.86 8.26 -6.51
C GLY A 397 18.63 8.23 -7.82
N LEU A 398 18.00 7.76 -8.90
CA LEU A 398 18.59 7.65 -10.22
C LEU A 398 18.29 8.88 -11.06
N ASP A 399 19.26 9.23 -11.90
CA ASP A 399 19.05 10.12 -13.02
C ASP A 399 18.24 9.41 -14.13
N ASN A 400 17.56 10.17 -14.99
CA ASN A 400 16.65 9.61 -15.99
C ASN A 400 17.07 10.01 -17.42
N PRO A 401 17.56 9.06 -18.23
CA PRO A 401 17.93 9.27 -19.63
C PRO A 401 16.83 9.90 -20.48
N LEU A 402 15.55 9.66 -20.14
CA LEU A 402 14.41 10.25 -20.86
C LEU A 402 14.51 11.77 -20.95
N PHE A 403 15.00 12.42 -19.89
CA PHE A 403 15.04 13.88 -19.78
C PHE A 403 16.06 14.53 -20.73
N TYR A 404 16.98 13.73 -21.26
CA TYR A 404 18.05 14.17 -22.15
C TYR A 404 17.81 13.76 -23.61
N MET A 405 16.71 13.06 -23.91
CA MET A 405 16.39 12.67 -25.27
C MET A 405 15.98 13.88 -26.11
N ASP A 406 16.30 13.84 -27.40
CA ASP A 406 16.04 14.96 -28.31
C ASP A 406 14.58 15.36 -28.45
N LYS A 407 13.68 14.39 -28.27
CA LYS A 407 12.24 14.57 -28.35
C LYS A 407 11.57 14.89 -27.01
N THR A 408 12.37 15.05 -25.95
CA THR A 408 11.88 15.37 -24.62
C THR A 408 12.07 16.85 -24.32
N MET A 409 11.01 17.51 -23.89
CA MET A 409 11.00 18.88 -23.41
C MET A 409 10.68 18.92 -21.92
N MET A 410 11.52 19.59 -21.13
CA MET A 410 11.31 19.80 -19.70
C MET A 410 10.60 21.12 -19.45
N VAL A 411 9.48 21.07 -18.75
CA VAL A 411 8.73 22.26 -18.31
C VAL A 411 8.85 22.37 -16.80
N PHE A 412 9.69 23.29 -16.34
CA PHE A 412 9.98 23.42 -14.92
C PHE A 412 8.90 24.21 -14.17
N GLY A 413 8.48 23.70 -13.02
CA GLY A 413 7.54 24.39 -12.15
C GLY A 413 6.77 23.46 -11.22
N ASP A 414 5.94 24.05 -10.37
CA ASP A 414 4.91 23.29 -9.65
C ASP A 414 3.87 22.75 -10.63
N ALA A 415 3.46 21.49 -10.47
CA ALA A 415 2.61 20.82 -11.43
C ALA A 415 1.25 21.50 -11.60
N LYS A 416 0.67 22.03 -10.52
CA LYS A 416 -0.62 22.72 -10.60
C LYS A 416 -0.50 23.99 -11.42
N LYS A 417 0.50 24.82 -11.10
CA LYS A 417 0.73 26.08 -11.80
C LYS A 417 0.99 25.86 -13.29
N VAL A 418 1.89 24.93 -13.63
CA VAL A 418 2.22 24.66 -15.03
C VAL A 418 1.01 24.16 -15.81
N VAL A 419 0.24 23.23 -15.25
CA VAL A 419 -0.97 22.72 -15.92
C VAL A 419 -2.04 23.80 -16.07
N GLU A 420 -2.23 24.67 -15.07
CA GLU A 420 -3.15 25.81 -15.17
C GLU A 420 -2.71 26.81 -16.25
N ASP A 421 -1.41 27.11 -16.34
CA ASP A 421 -0.86 28.03 -17.33
C ASP A 421 -0.96 27.43 -18.75
N VAL A 422 -0.65 26.14 -18.91
CA VAL A 422 -0.91 25.39 -20.15
C VAL A 422 -2.41 25.43 -20.51
N GLY A 423 -3.28 25.17 -19.54
CA GLY A 423 -4.73 25.18 -19.72
C GLY A 423 -5.29 26.56 -20.10
N LYS A 424 -4.64 27.66 -19.73
CA LYS A 424 -4.98 29.02 -20.18
C LYS A 424 -4.49 29.28 -21.60
N ALA A 425 -3.30 28.80 -21.95
CA ALA A 425 -2.74 28.97 -23.29
C ALA A 425 -3.43 28.12 -24.38
N ILE A 426 -4.25 27.14 -24.00
CA ILE A 426 -5.08 26.31 -24.92
C ILE A 426 -6.37 27.04 -25.38
N GLU A 427 -6.52 28.35 -25.12
CA GLU A 427 -7.69 29.18 -25.51
C GLU A 427 -8.14 28.98 -26.96
#